data_AF-A0A1S9P906-F1
#
_entry.id   AF-A0A1S9P906-F1
#
_cell.length_a   1.000
_cell.length_b   1.000
_cell.length_c   1.000
_cell.angle_alpha   90.00
_cell.angle_beta   90.00
_cell.angle_gamma   90.00
#
_symmetry.space_group_name_H-M   'P 1'
#
loop_
_entity.id
_entity.type
_entity.pdbx_description
1 polymer ?
#
loop_
_entity_poly.entity_id
_entity_poly.type
_entity_poly.pdbx_seq_one_letter_code
_entity_poly.pdbx_strand_id
1 'polypeptide(L)'
;MVSTFGRMNVLKRYVLVFFFGISSFPRLLLEVHLRKNFGYRYFKSISALTIGIPMLIYPIAVGFGTVDSFKGFLDYLLHYASWFGFMALFAYACVKRQHEVTHEPGVYDFAKVSDYSGDRNPILENLILFGKPVTTKMVITLIEPGIFFFIGLGLIIFKQPIGGVLLVCSIMYSLCYFGAIYLADESMMDTIDDIIRQEELANVIVKGRGPEKTRGFEMFCDFPESVDLRQKIFEAVQRQTEILQAY
;
A
#
# COMPACT_ATOMS: atom_id res chain seq x y z
N MET A 1 1.14 5.94 -12.24
CA MET A 1 1.94 7.15 -12.53
C MET A 1 3.41 6.81 -12.41
N VAL A 2 4.19 7.11 -13.44
CA VAL A 2 5.64 7.07 -13.39
C VAL A 2 6.06 8.52 -13.12
N SER A 3 6.74 8.77 -12.01
CA SER A 3 7.33 10.09 -11.74
C SER A 3 8.32 10.40 -12.86
N THR A 4 7.95 11.26 -13.79
CA THR A 4 8.78 11.63 -14.93
C THR A 4 9.84 12.66 -14.56
N PHE A 5 9.77 13.22 -13.35
CA PHE A 5 10.55 14.38 -12.94
C PHE A 5 11.47 14.04 -11.76
N GLY A 6 12.73 14.48 -11.85
CA GLY A 6 13.75 14.25 -10.83
C GLY A 6 14.72 13.10 -11.11
N ARG A 7 15.74 12.96 -10.24
CA ARG A 7 16.74 11.89 -10.32
C ARG A 7 16.10 10.56 -9.95
N MET A 8 15.59 9.84 -10.94
CA MET A 8 15.05 8.50 -10.72
C MET A 8 16.16 7.53 -10.33
N ASN A 9 16.16 7.10 -9.07
CA ASN A 9 16.93 5.93 -8.67
C ASN A 9 16.14 4.67 -9.06
N VAL A 10 16.35 4.23 -10.30
CA VAL A 10 15.67 3.09 -10.92
C VAL A 10 15.79 1.84 -10.04
N LEU A 11 16.98 1.57 -9.49
CA LEU A 11 17.21 0.42 -8.61
C LEU A 11 16.37 0.50 -7.33
N LYS A 12 16.36 1.66 -6.65
CA LYS A 12 15.53 1.88 -5.44
C LYS A 12 14.06 1.61 -5.73
N ARG A 13 13.56 2.09 -6.88
CA ARG A 13 12.16 1.89 -7.28
C ARG A 13 11.84 0.42 -7.54
N TYR A 14 12.70 -0.29 -8.28
CA TYR A 14 12.51 -1.73 -8.52
C TYR A 14 12.48 -2.53 -7.22
N VAL A 15 13.41 -2.25 -6.31
CA VAL A 15 13.45 -2.89 -4.99
C VAL A 15 12.16 -2.62 -4.22
N LEU A 16 11.69 -1.38 -4.20
CA LEU A 16 10.46 -1.00 -3.48
C LEU A 16 9.22 -1.69 -4.08
N VAL A 17 9.08 -1.72 -5.40
CA VAL A 17 7.96 -2.41 -6.09
C VAL A 17 8.00 -3.92 -5.83
N PHE A 18 9.19 -4.52 -5.85
CA PHE A 18 9.38 -5.93 -5.54
C PHE A 18 8.91 -6.26 -4.11
N PHE A 19 9.37 -5.48 -3.12
CA PHE A 19 8.93 -5.64 -1.73
C PHE A 19 7.44 -5.36 -1.56
N PHE A 20 6.88 -4.38 -2.28
CA PHE A 20 5.45 -4.11 -2.27
C PHE A 20 4.63 -5.30 -2.77
N GLY A 21 5.07 -5.96 -3.85
CA GLY A 21 4.44 -7.16 -4.38
C GLY A 21 4.47 -8.32 -3.37
N ILE A 22 5.63 -8.60 -2.78
CA ILE A 22 5.78 -9.72 -1.83
C ILE A 22 5.06 -9.44 -0.51
N SER A 23 5.11 -8.20 -0.01
CA SER A 23 4.48 -7.81 1.26
C SER A 23 2.95 -7.82 1.20
N SER A 24 2.34 -7.89 0.01
CA SER A 24 0.88 -7.99 -0.14
C SER A 24 0.28 -9.19 0.59
N PHE A 25 0.94 -10.37 0.54
CA PHE A 25 0.43 -11.57 1.20
C PHE A 25 0.55 -11.50 2.74
N PRO A 26 1.75 -11.25 3.32
CA PRO A 26 1.87 -11.12 4.77
C PRO A 26 0.98 -10.01 5.34
N ARG A 27 0.78 -8.92 4.59
CA ARG A 27 -0.09 -7.82 4.98
C ARG A 27 -1.56 -8.27 5.07
N LEU A 28 -2.06 -9.01 4.08
CA LEU A 28 -3.45 -9.49 4.07
C LEU A 28 -3.79 -10.36 5.29
N LEU A 29 -2.84 -11.17 5.78
CA LEU A 29 -3.01 -11.98 6.99
C LEU A 29 -3.40 -11.15 8.22
N LEU A 30 -2.89 -9.92 8.31
CA LEU A 30 -3.14 -9.02 9.44
C LEU A 30 -4.32 -8.09 9.17
N GLU A 31 -4.44 -7.55 7.95
CA GLU A 31 -5.43 -6.54 7.60
C GLU A 31 -6.88 -6.98 7.81
N VAL A 32 -7.21 -8.23 7.47
CA VAL A 32 -8.58 -8.76 7.58
C VAL A 32 -9.13 -8.72 9.01
N HIS A 33 -8.24 -8.70 10.00
CA HIS A 33 -8.56 -8.61 11.42
C HIS A 33 -8.75 -7.16 11.88
N LEU A 34 -7.98 -6.22 11.34
CA LEU A 34 -7.98 -4.82 11.77
C LEU A 34 -9.03 -3.96 11.08
N ARG A 35 -9.25 -4.21 9.78
CA ARG A 35 -10.04 -3.33 8.91
C ARG A 35 -11.36 -3.97 8.50
N LYS A 36 -12.29 -3.14 8.01
CA LYS A 36 -13.63 -3.56 7.58
C LYS A 36 -13.99 -2.96 6.23
N ASN A 37 -15.04 -3.44 5.58
CA ASN A 37 -15.65 -2.78 4.43
C ASN A 37 -14.68 -2.53 3.26
N PHE A 38 -13.84 -3.54 2.95
CA PHE A 38 -12.87 -3.49 1.85
C PHE A 38 -13.52 -3.21 0.48
N GLY A 39 -12.71 -2.72 -0.46
CA GLY A 39 -13.08 -2.62 -1.86
C GLY A 39 -13.05 -3.97 -2.57
N TYR A 40 -13.86 -4.11 -3.62
CA TYR A 40 -14.03 -5.36 -4.37
C TYR A 40 -12.74 -5.88 -5.02
N ARG A 41 -11.88 -4.99 -5.52
CA ARG A 41 -10.58 -5.38 -6.11
C ARG A 41 -9.53 -5.63 -5.03
N TYR A 42 -9.67 -4.98 -3.89
CA TYR A 42 -8.72 -5.09 -2.78
C TYR A 42 -8.81 -6.45 -2.09
N PHE A 43 -10.02 -6.88 -1.70
CA PHE A 43 -10.23 -8.16 -1.03
C PHE A 43 -10.94 -9.15 -1.95
N LYS A 44 -10.29 -10.28 -2.24
CA LYS A 44 -10.88 -11.43 -2.91
C LYS A 44 -10.63 -12.69 -2.09
N SER A 45 -11.67 -13.50 -1.91
CA SER A 45 -11.54 -14.79 -1.20
C SER A 45 -10.47 -15.70 -1.79
N ILE A 46 -10.24 -15.66 -3.11
CA ILE A 46 -9.17 -16.44 -3.76
C ILE A 46 -7.78 -16.07 -3.23
N SER A 47 -7.50 -14.77 -3.04
CA SER A 47 -6.23 -14.30 -2.50
C SER A 47 -6.04 -14.76 -1.06
N ALA A 48 -7.12 -14.76 -0.25
CA ALA A 48 -7.08 -15.31 1.10
C ALA A 48 -6.80 -16.82 1.12
N LEU A 49 -7.41 -17.60 0.21
CA LEU A 49 -7.15 -19.04 0.07
C LEU A 49 -5.72 -19.33 -0.37
N THR A 50 -5.17 -18.54 -1.30
CA THR A 50 -3.78 -18.68 -1.76
C THR A 50 -2.77 -18.59 -0.61
N ILE A 51 -3.06 -17.79 0.41
CA ILE A 51 -2.18 -17.65 1.60
C ILE A 51 -2.57 -18.66 2.68
N GLY A 52 -3.87 -18.88 2.88
CA GLY A 52 -4.39 -19.71 3.95
C GLY A 52 -4.03 -21.19 3.80
N ILE A 53 -4.03 -21.72 2.57
CA ILE A 53 -3.70 -23.13 2.31
C ILE A 53 -2.24 -23.46 2.67
N PRO A 54 -1.22 -22.73 2.17
CA PRO A 54 0.16 -22.93 2.61
C PRO A 54 0.35 -22.81 4.12
N MET A 55 -0.32 -21.83 4.75
CA MET A 55 -0.28 -21.65 6.20
C MET A 55 -0.89 -22.84 6.95
N LEU A 56 -1.95 -23.46 6.44
CA LEU A 56 -2.55 -24.66 7.03
C LEU A 56 -1.68 -25.90 6.85
N ILE A 57 -1.01 -26.03 5.71
CA ILE A 57 -0.12 -27.15 5.38
C ILE A 57 1.18 -27.08 6.20
N TYR A 58 1.67 -25.89 6.52
CA TYR A 58 2.98 -25.71 7.16
C TYR A 58 3.18 -26.53 8.47
N PRO A 59 2.29 -26.46 9.48
CA PRO A 59 2.40 -27.29 10.68
C PRO A 59 2.38 -28.79 10.41
N ILE A 60 1.67 -29.21 9.37
CA ILE A 60 1.55 -30.60 8.97
C ILE A 60 2.88 -31.05 8.35
N ALA A 61 3.43 -30.29 7.41
CA ALA A 61 4.69 -30.58 6.74
C ALA A 61 5.88 -30.60 7.71
N VAL A 62 5.98 -29.62 8.60
CA VAL A 62 7.04 -29.56 9.63
C VAL A 62 6.83 -30.65 10.69
N GLY A 63 5.57 -30.90 11.08
CA GLY A 63 5.18 -31.97 12.00
C GLY A 63 5.60 -33.34 11.52
N PHE A 64 5.38 -33.67 10.24
CA PHE A 64 5.76 -34.95 9.66
C PHE A 64 7.28 -35.23 9.74
N GLY A 65 8.13 -34.21 9.62
CA GLY A 65 9.57 -34.37 9.77
C GLY A 65 10.05 -34.48 11.22
N THR A 66 9.19 -34.21 12.20
CA THR A 66 9.51 -34.14 13.63
C THR A 66 8.65 -35.07 14.49
N VAL A 67 7.89 -35.99 13.89
CA VAL A 67 6.93 -36.87 14.59
C VAL A 67 7.60 -37.67 15.71
N ASP A 68 8.85 -38.11 15.51
CA ASP A 68 9.61 -38.85 16.53
C ASP A 68 9.95 -38.01 17.77
N SER A 69 9.84 -36.67 17.69
CA SER A 69 10.11 -35.75 18.80
C SER A 69 8.88 -35.47 19.67
N PHE A 70 7.67 -35.78 19.21
CA PHE A 70 6.44 -35.56 19.98
C PHE A 70 6.04 -36.82 20.73
N LYS A 71 5.58 -36.66 21.99
CA LYS A 71 5.16 -37.81 22.81
C LYS A 71 3.79 -38.39 22.43
N GLY A 72 3.14 -37.82 21.42
CA GLY A 72 1.85 -38.26 20.89
C GLY A 72 1.10 -37.17 20.14
N PHE A 73 -0.04 -37.52 19.54
CA PHE A 73 -0.87 -36.60 18.74
C PHE A 73 -1.39 -35.39 19.53
N LEU A 74 -1.76 -35.58 20.81
CA LEU A 74 -2.22 -34.48 21.66
C LEU A 74 -1.13 -33.46 21.95
N ASP A 75 0.12 -33.90 22.13
CA ASP A 75 1.27 -33.03 22.35
C ASP A 75 1.54 -32.18 21.09
N TYR A 76 1.46 -32.80 19.91
CA TYR A 76 1.50 -32.10 18.62
C TYR A 76 0.38 -31.05 18.48
N LEU A 77 -0.87 -31.43 18.77
CA LEU A 77 -2.01 -30.50 18.68
C LEU A 77 -1.87 -29.33 19.64
N LEU A 78 -1.42 -29.56 20.87
CA LEU A 78 -1.19 -28.50 21.85
C LEU A 78 -0.03 -27.59 21.44
N HIS A 79 1.03 -28.15 20.86
CA HIS A 79 2.16 -27.38 20.36
C HIS A 79 1.76 -26.43 19.22
N TYR A 80 0.85 -26.86 18.33
CA TYR A 80 0.34 -26.04 17.22
C TYR A 80 -1.04 -25.44 17.47
N ALA A 81 -1.55 -25.48 18.70
CA ALA A 81 -2.91 -25.02 19.02
C ALA A 81 -3.10 -23.53 18.70
N SER A 82 -2.10 -22.70 19.00
CA SER A 82 -2.13 -21.26 18.67
C SER A 82 -2.15 -21.02 17.16
N TRP A 83 -1.48 -21.86 16.38
CA TRP A 83 -1.46 -21.78 14.93
C TRP A 83 -2.83 -22.12 14.34
N PHE A 84 -3.42 -23.24 14.75
CA PHE A 84 -4.76 -23.63 14.30
C PHE A 84 -5.82 -22.63 14.74
N GLY A 85 -5.71 -22.08 15.96
CA GLY A 85 -6.56 -21.00 16.45
C GLY A 85 -6.46 -19.74 15.60
N PHE A 86 -5.24 -19.31 15.25
CA PHE A 86 -5.02 -18.18 14.34
C PHE A 86 -5.61 -18.45 12.95
N MET A 87 -5.44 -19.65 12.40
CA MET A 87 -6.00 -20.02 11.10
C MET A 87 -7.53 -20.04 11.10
N ALA A 88 -8.15 -20.52 12.17
CA ALA A 88 -9.60 -20.46 12.33
C ALA A 88 -10.11 -19.01 12.40
N LEU A 89 -9.40 -18.15 13.14
CA LEU A 89 -9.72 -16.72 13.23
C LEU A 89 -9.55 -16.01 11.88
N PHE A 90 -8.48 -16.32 11.14
CA PHE A 90 -8.23 -15.78 9.81
C PHE A 90 -9.31 -16.21 8.83
N ALA A 91 -9.68 -17.49 8.82
CA ALA A 91 -10.76 -18.00 7.96
C ALA A 91 -12.10 -17.32 8.29
N TYR A 92 -12.44 -17.20 9.58
CA TYR A 92 -13.62 -16.48 10.02
C TYR A 92 -13.61 -15.01 9.57
N ALA A 93 -12.49 -14.30 9.76
CA ALA A 93 -12.33 -12.93 9.32
C ALA A 93 -12.53 -12.83 7.81
N CYS A 94 -11.94 -13.73 7.02
CA CYS A 94 -12.08 -13.73 5.56
C CYS A 94 -13.53 -13.95 5.10
N VAL A 95 -14.23 -14.91 5.69
CA VAL A 95 -15.66 -15.14 5.39
C VAL A 95 -16.47 -13.89 5.70
N LYS A 96 -16.23 -13.27 6.86
CA LYS A 96 -16.87 -12.01 7.24
C LYS A 96 -16.61 -10.90 6.23
N ARG A 97 -15.37 -10.73 5.76
CA ARG A 97 -15.03 -9.72 4.74
C ARG A 97 -15.61 -10.05 3.38
N GLN A 98 -15.71 -11.31 3.03
CA GLN A 98 -16.38 -11.70 1.80
C GLN A 98 -17.86 -11.27 1.83
N HIS A 99 -18.55 -11.44 2.95
CA HIS A 99 -19.92 -10.95 3.09
C HIS A 99 -20.01 -9.41 3.02
N GLU A 100 -19.05 -8.68 3.58
CA GLU A 100 -18.98 -7.21 3.46
C GLU A 100 -18.74 -6.72 2.03
N VAL A 101 -18.05 -7.51 1.20
CA VAL A 101 -17.65 -7.16 -0.17
C VAL A 101 -18.63 -7.70 -1.23
N THR A 102 -19.49 -8.65 -0.88
CA THR A 102 -20.43 -9.24 -1.85
C THR A 102 -21.55 -8.24 -2.15
N HIS A 103 -21.55 -7.71 -3.37
CA HIS A 103 -22.60 -6.85 -3.90
C HIS A 103 -23.56 -7.67 -4.75
N GLU A 104 -24.77 -7.16 -4.97
CA GLU A 104 -25.69 -7.73 -5.94
C GLU A 104 -25.09 -7.64 -7.35
N PRO A 105 -25.09 -8.73 -8.14
CA PRO A 105 -24.52 -8.72 -9.48
C PRO A 105 -25.23 -7.66 -10.35
N GLY A 106 -24.47 -6.69 -10.86
CA GLY A 106 -24.96 -5.61 -11.73
C GLY A 106 -25.17 -4.25 -11.06
N VAL A 107 -25.08 -4.16 -9.72
CA VAL A 107 -25.14 -2.87 -9.00
C VAL A 107 -23.72 -2.42 -8.66
N TYR A 108 -23.15 -1.56 -9.50
CA TYR A 108 -21.88 -0.90 -9.19
C TYR A 108 -22.12 0.26 -8.23
N ASP A 109 -21.63 0.13 -7.00
CA ASP A 109 -21.61 1.22 -6.05
C ASP A 109 -20.48 2.20 -6.42
N PHE A 110 -20.86 3.34 -7.00
CA PHE A 110 -19.92 4.43 -7.30
C PHE A 110 -19.49 5.22 -6.04
N ALA A 111 -20.06 4.93 -4.86
CA ALA A 111 -19.66 5.59 -3.62
C ALA A 111 -18.29 5.13 -3.10
N LYS A 112 -17.80 3.95 -3.53
CA LYS A 112 -16.54 3.38 -3.04
C LYS A 112 -15.60 3.00 -4.18
N VAL A 113 -14.35 3.45 -4.06
CA VAL A 113 -13.28 3.02 -4.97
C VAL A 113 -13.05 1.51 -4.80
N SER A 114 -13.04 0.78 -5.91
CA SER A 114 -12.86 -0.68 -5.89
C SER A 114 -11.56 -1.16 -5.22
N ASP A 115 -10.53 -0.32 -5.14
CA ASP A 115 -9.24 -0.59 -4.48
C ASP A 115 -9.16 -0.06 -3.04
N TYR A 116 -10.30 0.22 -2.42
CA TYR A 116 -10.34 0.71 -1.05
C TYR A 116 -9.79 -0.33 -0.04
N SER A 117 -8.81 0.06 0.78
CA SER A 117 -8.13 -0.83 1.74
C SER A 117 -8.90 -1.10 3.04
N GLY A 118 -10.16 -0.62 3.12
CA GLY A 118 -11.05 -0.82 4.25
C GLY A 118 -10.99 0.28 5.30
N ASP A 119 -12.08 0.37 6.07
CA ASP A 119 -12.26 1.28 7.18
C ASP A 119 -11.31 0.92 8.32
N ARG A 120 -10.68 1.94 8.89
CA ARG A 120 -9.80 1.82 10.04
C ARG A 120 -10.59 1.86 11.33
N ASN A 121 -9.99 1.32 12.39
CA ASN A 121 -10.61 1.35 13.69
C ASN A 121 -10.48 2.77 14.29
N PRO A 122 -11.59 3.47 14.58
CA PRO A 122 -11.56 4.83 15.11
C PRO A 122 -10.87 4.91 16.48
N ILE A 123 -10.83 3.81 17.24
CA ILE A 123 -10.10 3.75 18.52
C ILE A 123 -8.60 3.99 18.28
N LEU A 124 -8.03 3.43 17.21
CA LEU A 124 -6.61 3.58 16.90
C LEU A 124 -6.28 4.98 16.34
N GLU A 125 -7.21 5.59 15.62
CA GLU A 125 -7.05 6.93 15.06
C GLU A 125 -7.08 8.04 16.12
N ASN A 126 -7.85 7.83 17.20
CA ASN A 126 -7.99 8.79 18.29
C ASN A 126 -6.94 8.60 19.41
N LEU A 127 -5.93 7.75 19.20
CA LEU A 127 -4.86 7.57 20.18
C LEU A 127 -4.01 8.86 20.29
N ILE A 128 -3.66 9.21 21.52
CA ILE A 128 -2.73 10.30 21.84
C ILE A 128 -1.46 9.65 22.36
N LEU A 129 -0.35 9.84 21.65
CA LEU A 129 0.95 9.29 22.01
C LEU A 129 1.91 10.44 22.31
N PHE A 130 2.54 10.41 23.49
CA PHE A 130 3.43 11.48 23.96
C PHE A 130 2.80 12.88 23.91
N GLY A 131 1.50 12.98 24.25
CA GLY A 131 0.75 14.24 24.27
C GLY A 131 0.41 14.82 22.90
N LYS A 132 0.65 14.11 21.80
CA LYS A 132 0.28 14.53 20.44
C LYS A 132 -0.72 13.53 19.83
N PRO A 133 -1.71 13.99 19.05
CA PRO A 133 -2.59 13.10 18.31
C PRO A 133 -1.77 12.31 17.29
N VAL A 134 -1.99 11.00 17.24
CA VAL A 134 -1.28 10.13 16.29
C VAL A 134 -1.73 10.46 14.87
N THR A 135 -0.77 10.66 13.97
CA THR A 135 -1.08 10.90 12.56
C THR A 135 -1.57 9.60 11.89
N THR A 136 -2.47 9.73 10.92
CA THR A 136 -2.91 8.60 10.06
C THR A 136 -1.74 7.77 9.54
N LYS A 137 -0.65 8.43 9.10
CA LYS A 137 0.56 7.76 8.61
C LYS A 137 1.17 6.86 9.69
N MET A 138 1.27 7.33 10.93
CA MET A 138 1.82 6.57 12.05
C MET A 138 0.90 5.42 12.50
N VAL A 139 -0.43 5.60 12.43
CA VAL A 139 -1.38 4.52 12.73
C VAL A 139 -1.13 3.33 11.81
N ILE A 140 -1.08 3.56 10.49
CA ILE A 140 -0.97 2.48 9.51
C ILE A 140 0.44 1.88 9.44
N THR A 141 1.50 2.67 9.64
CA THR A 141 2.87 2.16 9.52
C THR A 141 3.41 1.56 10.79
N LEU A 142 2.95 1.99 11.97
CA LEU A 142 3.53 1.57 13.24
C LEU A 142 2.51 0.94 14.19
N ILE A 143 1.36 1.56 14.40
CA ILE A 143 0.43 1.10 15.45
C ILE A 143 -0.28 -0.19 15.03
N GLU A 144 -0.93 -0.20 13.85
CA GLU A 144 -1.62 -1.37 13.30
C GLU A 144 -0.72 -2.61 13.24
N PRO A 145 0.46 -2.57 12.58
CA PRO A 145 1.38 -3.71 12.60
C PRO A 145 1.98 -3.98 13.99
N GLY A 146 2.20 -2.93 14.78
CA GLY A 146 2.78 -3.04 16.13
C GLY A 146 1.97 -3.94 17.06
N ILE A 147 0.64 -3.92 16.97
CA ILE A 147 -0.23 -4.82 17.73
C ILE A 147 0.16 -6.28 17.48
N PHE A 148 0.29 -6.68 16.21
CA PHE A 148 0.68 -8.05 15.85
C PHE A 148 2.16 -8.35 16.10
N PHE A 149 3.03 -7.34 16.01
CA PHE A 149 4.43 -7.47 16.36
C PHE A 149 4.58 -7.91 17.83
N PHE A 150 3.90 -7.22 18.76
CA PHE A 150 3.97 -7.54 20.19
C PHE A 150 3.24 -8.84 20.53
N ILE A 151 2.11 -9.16 19.89
CA ILE A 151 1.46 -10.47 20.03
C ILE A 151 2.39 -11.58 19.54
N GLY A 152 3.03 -11.39 18.38
CA GLY A 152 3.99 -12.34 17.82
C GLY A 152 5.19 -12.55 18.73
N LEU A 153 5.74 -11.48 19.30
CA LEU A 153 6.83 -11.55 20.27
C LEU A 153 6.43 -12.34 21.53
N GLY A 154 5.23 -12.09 22.08
CA GLY A 154 4.69 -12.85 23.19
C GLY A 154 4.59 -14.34 22.86
N LEU A 155 4.08 -14.70 21.68
CA LEU A 155 3.97 -16.08 21.23
C LEU A 155 5.34 -16.75 21.07
N ILE A 156 6.36 -16.04 20.60
CA ILE A 156 7.75 -16.56 20.53
C ILE A 156 8.29 -16.88 21.93
N ILE A 157 8.01 -16.04 22.93
CA ILE A 157 8.42 -16.29 24.33
C ILE A 157 7.80 -17.59 24.86
N PHE A 158 6.55 -17.88 24.48
CA PHE A 158 5.87 -19.16 24.76
C PHE A 158 6.25 -20.31 23.80
N LYS A 159 7.31 -20.12 23.00
CA LYS A 159 7.83 -21.08 22.01
C LYS A 159 6.78 -21.50 20.97
N GLN A 160 5.82 -20.62 20.65
CA GLN A 160 4.79 -20.87 19.66
C GLN A 160 5.29 -20.42 18.27
N PRO A 161 5.35 -21.32 17.26
CA PRO A 161 5.97 -21.03 15.97
C PRO A 161 5.24 -19.94 15.16
N ILE A 162 3.92 -19.81 15.35
CA ILE A 162 3.11 -18.77 14.68
C ILE A 162 3.58 -17.35 15.03
N GLY A 163 4.20 -17.16 16.20
CA GLY A 163 4.71 -15.87 16.62
C GLY A 163 5.77 -15.30 15.67
N GLY A 164 6.63 -16.15 15.12
CA GLY A 164 7.61 -15.76 14.10
C GLY A 164 6.95 -15.27 12.82
N VAL A 165 5.89 -15.94 12.38
CA VAL A 165 5.14 -15.52 11.18
C VAL A 165 4.48 -14.18 11.40
N LEU A 166 3.81 -13.95 12.54
CA LEU A 166 3.20 -12.66 12.87
C LEU A 166 4.22 -11.53 12.92
N LEU A 167 5.40 -11.78 13.48
CA LEU A 167 6.49 -10.81 13.51
C LEU A 167 6.94 -10.43 12.10
N VAL A 168 7.23 -11.41 11.24
CA VAL A 168 7.61 -11.14 9.83
C VAL A 168 6.48 -10.41 9.10
N CYS A 169 5.22 -10.82 9.27
CA CYS A 169 4.07 -10.18 8.66
C CYS A 169 3.94 -8.72 9.10
N SER A 170 4.15 -8.41 10.38
CA SER A 170 4.06 -7.05 10.92
C SER A 170 5.16 -6.13 10.37
N ILE A 171 6.39 -6.63 10.19
CA ILE A 171 7.47 -5.87 9.57
C ILE A 171 7.14 -5.60 8.10
N MET A 172 6.72 -6.64 7.37
CA MET A 172 6.34 -6.50 5.95
C MET A 172 5.17 -5.54 5.77
N TYR A 173 4.18 -5.60 6.65
CA TYR A 173 3.05 -4.66 6.69
C TYR A 173 3.56 -3.22 6.82
N SER A 174 4.41 -2.96 7.81
CA SER A 174 4.98 -1.63 8.07
C SER A 174 5.73 -1.09 6.84
N LEU A 175 6.67 -1.89 6.30
CA LEU A 175 7.47 -1.52 5.13
C LEU A 175 6.61 -1.26 3.89
N CYS A 176 5.58 -2.08 3.66
CA CYS A 176 4.64 -1.92 2.56
C CYS A 176 3.95 -0.55 2.61
N TYR A 177 3.42 -0.16 3.77
CA TYR A 177 2.75 1.12 3.93
C TYR A 177 3.71 2.31 3.91
N PHE A 178 4.94 2.17 4.44
CA PHE A 178 5.97 3.19 4.26
C PHE A 178 6.27 3.43 2.78
N GLY A 179 6.43 2.36 2.00
CA GLY A 179 6.62 2.45 0.56
C GLY A 179 5.43 3.07 -0.16
N ALA A 180 4.20 2.68 0.20
CA ALA A 180 2.98 3.24 -0.38
C ALA A 180 2.83 4.74 -0.12
N ILE A 181 3.08 5.18 1.12
CA ILE A 181 3.05 6.59 1.49
C ILE A 181 4.10 7.37 0.71
N TYR A 182 5.32 6.84 0.62
CA TYR A 182 6.39 7.49 -0.12
C TYR A 182 6.01 7.67 -1.61
N LEU A 183 5.49 6.63 -2.25
CA LEU A 183 5.02 6.71 -3.65
C LEU A 183 3.85 7.68 -3.82
N ALA A 184 2.93 7.73 -2.86
CA ALA A 184 1.80 8.66 -2.90
C ALA A 184 2.25 10.12 -2.74
N ASP A 185 3.19 10.38 -1.84
CA ASP A 185 3.76 11.71 -1.62
C ASP A 185 4.51 12.19 -2.89
N GLU A 186 5.33 11.34 -3.52
CA GLU A 186 6.01 11.65 -4.79
C GLU A 186 5.00 11.92 -5.93
N SER A 187 3.97 11.07 -6.07
CA SER A 187 2.93 11.26 -7.09
C SER A 187 2.13 12.56 -6.90
N MET A 188 1.95 13.00 -5.66
CA MET A 188 1.31 14.28 -5.35
C MET A 188 2.22 15.44 -5.77
N MET A 189 3.52 15.35 -5.48
CA MET A 189 4.49 16.37 -5.90
C MET A 189 4.58 16.47 -7.43
N ASP A 190 4.61 15.35 -8.14
CA ASP A 190 4.57 15.35 -9.61
C ASP A 190 3.33 16.10 -10.14
N THR A 191 2.17 15.88 -9.52
CA THR A 191 0.92 16.54 -9.92
C THR A 191 0.99 18.05 -9.67
N ILE A 192 1.55 18.47 -8.54
CA ILE A 192 1.74 19.90 -8.22
C ILE A 192 2.70 20.54 -9.22
N ASP A 193 3.81 19.89 -9.53
CA ASP A 193 4.79 20.37 -10.50
C ASP A 193 4.17 20.49 -11.89
N ASP A 194 3.35 19.54 -12.32
CA ASP A 194 2.64 19.61 -13.60
C ASP A 194 1.69 20.81 -13.68
N ILE A 195 0.97 21.12 -12.59
CA ILE A 195 0.13 22.32 -12.49
C ILE A 195 0.98 23.58 -12.61
N ILE A 196 2.09 23.67 -11.86
CA ILE A 196 3.00 24.82 -11.89
C ILE A 196 3.57 25.03 -13.29
N ARG A 197 3.96 23.96 -13.98
CA ARG A 197 4.49 24.05 -15.35
C ARG A 197 3.44 24.55 -16.32
N GLN A 198 2.21 24.06 -16.24
CA GLN A 198 1.12 24.52 -17.11
C GLN A 198 0.87 26.03 -16.92
N GLU A 199 0.90 26.51 -15.69
CA GLU A 199 0.74 27.93 -15.37
C GLU A 199 1.92 28.79 -15.88
N GLU A 200 3.16 28.32 -15.73
CA GLU A 200 4.36 29.08 -16.13
C GLU A 200 4.73 28.95 -17.61
N LEU A 201 4.16 27.98 -18.32
CA LEU A 201 4.46 27.71 -19.72
C LEU A 201 4.28 28.95 -20.60
N ALA A 202 3.21 29.72 -20.39
CA ALA A 202 2.97 30.96 -21.11
C ALA A 202 4.03 32.04 -20.78
N ASN A 203 4.47 32.12 -19.52
CA ASN A 203 5.48 33.11 -19.10
C ASN A 203 6.86 32.80 -19.69
N VAL A 204 7.20 31.52 -19.83
CA VAL A 204 8.45 31.10 -20.47
C VAL A 204 8.36 31.26 -21.98
N ILE A 205 7.37 30.63 -22.63
CA ILE A 205 7.29 30.60 -24.09
C ILE A 205 6.99 31.98 -24.66
N VAL A 206 5.93 32.64 -24.21
CA VAL A 206 5.46 33.90 -24.83
C VAL A 206 6.31 35.08 -24.34
N LYS A 207 6.53 35.17 -23.02
CA LYS A 207 7.20 36.33 -22.43
C LYS A 207 8.72 36.19 -22.31
N GLY A 208 9.29 35.02 -22.59
CA GLY A 208 10.74 34.79 -22.52
C GLY A 208 11.34 35.06 -21.14
N ARG A 209 10.57 34.82 -20.07
CA ARG A 209 11.05 35.04 -18.70
C ARG A 209 11.96 33.89 -18.26
N GLY A 210 13.06 34.24 -17.58
CA GLY A 210 13.99 33.28 -16.99
C GLY A 210 13.45 32.65 -15.69
N PRO A 211 14.13 31.59 -15.19
CA PRO A 211 13.73 30.81 -14.02
C PRO A 211 13.53 31.66 -12.76
N GLU A 212 14.25 32.78 -12.63
CA GLU A 212 14.14 33.72 -11.52
C GLU A 212 12.78 34.44 -11.45
N LYS A 213 12.00 34.42 -12.54
CA LYS A 213 10.66 35.00 -12.64
C LYS A 213 9.54 33.98 -12.90
N THR A 214 9.86 32.70 -12.96
CA THR A 214 8.94 31.60 -13.32
C THR A 214 8.96 30.46 -12.30
N ARG A 215 9.08 30.79 -11.00
CA ARG A 215 9.13 29.79 -9.90
C ARG A 215 10.21 28.71 -10.09
N GLY A 216 11.31 29.03 -10.79
CA GLY A 216 12.37 28.08 -11.11
C GLY A 216 12.07 27.16 -12.30
N PHE A 217 10.97 27.37 -13.04
CA PHE A 217 10.68 26.62 -14.25
C PHE A 217 11.52 27.13 -15.42
N GLU A 218 12.31 26.23 -16.01
CA GLU A 218 13.20 26.50 -17.14
C GLU A 218 12.97 25.47 -18.25
N MET A 219 12.94 25.94 -19.50
CA MET A 219 12.89 25.09 -20.68
C MET A 219 14.24 25.12 -21.38
N PHE A 220 14.83 23.94 -21.59
CA PHE A 220 16.10 23.79 -22.29
C PHE A 220 15.91 23.72 -23.80
N CYS A 221 15.39 24.80 -24.40
CA CYS A 221 15.24 24.93 -25.84
C CYS A 221 15.46 26.37 -26.30
N ASP A 222 15.92 26.53 -27.54
CA ASP A 222 16.02 27.84 -28.17
C ASP A 222 14.65 28.33 -28.64
N PHE A 223 14.24 29.51 -28.17
CA PHE A 223 12.99 30.13 -28.58
C PHE A 223 13.18 31.04 -29.80
N PRO A 224 12.22 31.07 -30.75
CA PRO A 224 12.23 32.04 -31.85
C PRO A 224 12.30 33.48 -31.31
N GLU A 225 12.91 34.42 -32.02
CA GLU A 225 12.93 35.83 -31.56
C GLU A 225 11.55 36.50 -31.65
N SER A 226 10.72 36.09 -32.62
CA SER A 226 9.39 36.65 -32.83
C SER A 226 8.38 36.20 -31.77
N VAL A 227 7.73 37.19 -31.13
CA VAL A 227 6.65 36.98 -30.16
C VAL A 227 5.44 36.28 -30.80
N ASP A 228 5.10 36.61 -32.04
CA ASP A 228 3.97 35.98 -32.75
C ASP A 228 4.21 34.48 -32.99
N LEU A 229 5.45 34.10 -33.31
CA LEU A 229 5.82 32.68 -33.45
C LEU A 229 5.77 31.95 -32.11
N ARG A 230 6.25 32.59 -31.03
CA ARG A 230 6.14 32.03 -29.66
C ARG A 230 4.69 31.80 -29.25
N GLN A 231 3.80 32.74 -29.54
CA GLN A 231 2.37 32.61 -29.26
C GLN A 231 1.75 31.42 -30.00
N LYS A 232 2.06 31.25 -31.30
CA LYS A 232 1.61 30.09 -32.09
C LYS A 232 2.13 28.76 -31.56
N ILE A 233 3.39 28.72 -31.10
CA ILE A 233 3.98 27.53 -30.46
C ILE A 233 3.24 27.20 -29.16
N PHE A 234 3.01 28.20 -28.30
CA PHE A 234 2.28 28.02 -27.05
C PHE A 234 0.88 27.43 -27.30
N GLU A 235 0.13 27.98 -28.25
CA GLU A 235 -1.20 27.47 -28.63
C GLU A 235 -1.15 26.03 -29.18
N ALA A 236 -0.13 25.71 -29.97
CA ALA A 236 0.07 24.35 -30.48
C ALA A 236 0.37 23.34 -29.35
N VAL A 237 1.23 23.70 -28.40
CA VAL A 237 1.56 22.87 -27.22
C VAL A 237 0.35 22.68 -26.32
N GLN A 238 -0.41 23.75 -26.07
CA GLN A 238 -1.63 23.69 -25.26
C GLN A 238 -2.66 22.75 -25.90
N ARG A 239 -2.91 22.90 -27.21
CA ARG A 239 -3.82 22.01 -27.95
C ARG A 239 -3.37 20.55 -27.90
N GLN A 240 -2.08 20.28 -28.02
CA GLN A 240 -1.56 18.92 -27.90
C GLN A 240 -1.78 18.35 -26.50
N THR A 241 -1.62 19.17 -25.46
CA THR A 241 -1.84 18.77 -24.06
C THR A 241 -3.31 18.46 -23.79
N GLU A 242 -4.23 19.29 -24.31
CA GLU A 242 -5.68 19.04 -24.23
C GLU A 242 -6.08 17.74 -24.94
N ILE A 243 -5.50 17.46 -26.12
CA ILE A 243 -5.74 16.20 -26.84
C ILE A 243 -5.24 15.02 -26.00
N LEU A 244 -4.04 15.10 -25.42
CA LEU A 244 -3.48 14.03 -24.59
C LEU A 244 -4.28 13.80 -23.31
N GLN A 245 -4.94 14.84 -22.76
CA GLN A 245 -5.82 14.71 -21.59
C GLN A 245 -7.20 14.15 -21.94
N ALA A 246 -7.62 14.24 -23.20
CA ALA A 246 -8.90 13.71 -23.67
C ALA A 246 -8.85 12.20 -23.99
N TYR A 247 -7.65 11.63 -24.12
CA TYR A 247 -7.40 10.19 -24.34
C TYR A 247 -7.03 9.46 -23.05
#